data_AF-A0A6C0QMM8-F1
#
_entry.id   AF-A0A6C0QMM8-F1
#
_cell.length_a   1.000
_cell.length_b   1.000
_cell.length_c   1.000
_cell.angle_alpha   90.00
_cell.angle_beta   90.00
_cell.angle_gamma   90.00
#
_symmetry.space_group_name_H-M   'P 1'
#
loop_
_entity.id
_entity.type
_entity.pdbx_description
1 polymer ?
#
loop_
_entity_poly.entity_id
_entity_poly.type
_entity_poly.pdbx_seq_one_letter_code
_entity_poly.pdbx_strand_id
1 'polypeptide(L)' 'MNEMESIKRRLEQLKGRMSLLDNYKGWLYVHDEDGNRIYEDVAGGELSTLIKKLIKNEVDLMENWLKAIENEPKS' A
#
# COMPACT_ATOMS: atom_id res chain seq x y z
N MET A 1 -13.38 17.59 5.98
CA MET A 1 -13.05 16.62 4.92
C MET A 1 -14.03 15.48 5.06
N ASN A 2 -14.83 15.24 4.02
CA ASN A 2 -15.81 14.15 4.06
C ASN A 2 -15.11 12.79 3.88
N GLU A 3 -15.81 11.71 4.22
CA GLU A 3 -15.28 10.34 4.17
C GLU A 3 -14.74 9.98 2.78
N MET A 4 -15.46 10.38 1.73
CA MET A 4 -15.07 10.18 0.34
C MET A 4 -13.73 10.86 0.00
N GLU A 5 -13.52 12.11 0.40
CA GLU A 5 -12.27 12.85 0.21
C GLU A 5 -11.11 12.17 0.97
N SER A 6 -11.37 11.64 2.16
CA SER A 6 -10.37 10.89 2.94
C SER A 6 -9.93 9.62 2.21
N ILE A 7 -10.88 8.86 1.66
CA ILE A 7 -10.63 7.62 0.91
C ILE A 7 -9.87 7.92 -0.39
N LYS A 8 -10.29 8.94 -1.15
CA LYS A 8 -9.59 9.36 -2.38
C LYS A 8 -8.13 9.75 -2.09
N ARG A 9 -7.90 10.57 -1.06
CA ARG A 9 -6.54 10.95 -0.64
C ARG A 9 -5.72 9.73 -0.22
N ARG A 10 -6.32 8.77 0.50
CA ARG A 10 -5.62 7.53 0.89
C ARG A 10 -5.23 6.71 -0.34
N LEU A 11 -6.12 6.57 -1.33
CA LEU A 11 -5.85 5.90 -2.59
C LEU A 11 -4.67 6.55 -3.33
N GLU A 12 -4.61 7.88 -3.40
CA GLU A 12 -3.48 8.60 -4.01
C GLU A 12 -2.16 8.31 -3.28
N GLN A 13 -2.17 8.30 -1.94
CA GLN A 13 -1.00 7.96 -1.13
C GLN A 13 -0.53 6.53 -1.38
N LEU A 14 -1.44 5.55 -1.47
CA LEU A 14 -1.11 4.16 -1.73
C LEU A 14 -0.51 3.97 -3.13
N LYS A 15 -1.10 4.60 -4.15
CA LYS A 15 -0.56 4.61 -5.52
C LYS A 15 0.83 5.25 -5.58
N GLY A 16 1.04 6.35 -4.86
CA GLY A 16 2.35 6.98 -4.71
C GLY A 16 3.39 6.06 -4.07
N ARG A 17 3.01 5.30 -3.03
CA ARG A 17 3.89 4.31 -2.38
C ARG A 17 4.27 3.16 -3.30
N MET A 18 3.34 2.65 -4.11
CA MET A 18 3.65 1.63 -5.13
C MET A 18 4.68 2.15 -6.13
N SER A 19 4.47 3.36 -6.67
CA SER A 19 5.41 3.99 -7.59
C SER A 19 6.79 4.22 -6.96
N LEU A 20 6.83 4.60 -5.68
CA LEU A 20 8.08 4.73 -4.94
C LEU A 20 8.81 3.38 -4.85
N LEU A 21 8.11 2.30 -4.51
CA LEU A 21 8.70 0.96 -4.42
C LEU A 21 9.21 0.45 -5.77
N ASP A 22 8.52 0.74 -6.87
CA ASP A 22 8.97 0.36 -8.21
C ASP A 22 10.27 1.06 -8.63
N ASN A 23 10.54 2.25 -8.07
CA ASN A 23 11.71 3.06 -8.39
C ASN A 23 12.78 3.07 -7.29
N TYR A 24 12.49 2.46 -6.13
CA TYR A 24 13.41 2.48 -5.00
C TYR A 24 14.58 1.55 -5.25
N LYS A 25 15.79 2.12 -5.25
CA LYS A 25 17.05 1.40 -5.35
C LYS A 25 17.75 1.48 -4.00
N GLY A 26 17.61 0.44 -3.19
CA GLY A 26 18.18 0.42 -1.85
C GLY A 26 17.77 -0.80 -1.05
N TRP A 27 18.34 -0.89 0.15
CA TRP A 27 18.14 -2.01 1.07
C TRP A 27 17.24 -1.56 2.22
N LEU A 28 16.34 -2.42 2.65
CA LEU A 28 15.66 -2.27 3.93
C LEU A 28 16.34 -3.18 4.95
N TYR A 29 16.50 -2.68 6.17
CA TYR A 29 16.80 -3.58 7.27
C TYR A 29 15.48 -4.16 7.78
N VAL A 30 15.44 -5.48 7.93
CA VAL A 30 14.32 -6.20 8.53
C VAL A 30 14.86 -7.09 9.65
N HIS A 31 13.97 -7.59 10.49
CA HIS A 31 14.33 -8.60 11.48
C HIS A 31 13.84 -9.96 10.96
N ASP A 32 14.69 -10.97 11.04
CA ASP A 32 14.29 -12.36 10.80
C ASP A 32 13.44 -12.89 11.98
N GLU A 33 13.03 -14.15 11.91
CA GLU A 33 12.22 -14.80 12.95
C GLU A 33 12.94 -14.88 14.30
N ASP A 34 14.28 -14.92 14.28
CA ASP A 34 15.14 -14.96 15.47
C ASP A 34 15.47 -13.55 16.02
N GLY A 35 14.98 -12.50 15.36
CA GLY A 35 15.20 -11.11 15.75
C GLY A 35 16.56 -10.55 15.30
N ASN A 36 17.31 -11.24 14.44
CA ASN A 36 18.52 -10.71 13.85
C ASN A 36 18.19 -9.71 12.76
N ARG A 37 19.00 -8.64 12.68
CA ARG A 37 18.89 -7.66 11.62
C ARG A 37 19.51 -8.20 10.33
N ILE A 38 18.70 -8.33 9.28
CA ILE A 38 19.15 -8.65 7.92
C ILE A 38 18.83 -7.51 6.96
N TYR A 39 19.56 -7.42 5.85
CA TYR A 39 19.34 -6.43 4.80
C TYR A 39 18.72 -7.11 3.59
N GLU A 40 17.53 -6.67 3.21
CA GLU A 40 16.77 -7.20 2.09
C GLU A 40 16.73 -6.17 0.96
N ASP A 41 16.98 -6.65 -0.26
CA ASP A 41 16.84 -5.82 -1.45
C ASP A 41 15.36 -5.60 -1.75
N VAL A 42 15.00 -4.34 -1.92
CA VAL A 42 13.64 -3.92 -2.29
C VAL A 42 13.41 -4.06 -3.79
N ALA A 43 14.47 -4.19 -4.60
CA ALA A 43 14.37 -4.35 -6.04
C ALA A 43 14.06 -5.80 -6.42
N GLY A 44 12.78 -6.15 -6.49
CA GLY A 44 12.33 -7.42 -7.09
C GLY A 44 12.47 -8.66 -6.20
N GLY A 45 12.89 -8.50 -4.95
CA GLY A 45 12.92 -9.57 -3.95
C GLY A 45 11.55 -9.93 -3.35
N GLU A 46 11.52 -10.97 -2.51
CA GLU A 46 10.31 -11.43 -1.81
C GLU A 46 9.71 -10.34 -0.92
N LEU A 47 10.54 -9.55 -0.23
CA LEU A 47 10.09 -8.42 0.59
C LEU A 47 9.32 -7.39 -0.24
N SER A 48 9.83 -7.05 -1.42
CA SER A 48 9.17 -6.11 -2.34
C SER A 48 7.81 -6.63 -2.81
N THR A 49 7.73 -7.93 -3.09
CA THR A 49 6.50 -8.62 -3.50
C THR A 49 5.48 -8.60 -2.36
N LEU A 50 5.92 -8.87 -1.13
CA LEU A 50 5.06 -8.84 0.05
C LEU A 50 4.50 -7.44 0.31
N ILE A 51 5.35 -6.41 0.29
CA ILE A 51 4.92 -5.02 0.50
C ILE A 51 3.93 -4.60 -0.59
N LYS A 52 4.20 -4.90 -1.86
CA LYS A 52 3.28 -4.59 -2.98
C LYS A 52 1.94 -5.31 -2.83
N LYS A 53 1.93 -6.57 -2.38
CA LYS A 53 0.69 -7.31 -2.12
C LYS A 53 -0.13 -6.67 -1.01
N LEU A 54 0.50 -6.24 0.08
CA LEU A 54 -0.19 -5.55 1.18
C LEU A 54 -0.79 -4.21 0.73
N ILE A 55 -0.02 -3.41 -0.02
CA ILE A 55 -0.52 -2.14 -0.56
C ILE A 55 -1.69 -2.40 -1.51
N LYS A 56 -1.59 -3.41 -2.39
CA LYS A 56 -2.66 -3.77 -3.33
C LYS A 56 -3.95 -4.17 -2.59
N ASN A 57 -3.85 -5.00 -1.56
CA ASN A 57 -5.02 -5.38 -0.76
C ASN A 57 -5.69 -4.16 -0.12
N GLU A 58 -4.91 -3.19 0.35
CA GLU A 58 -5.44 -1.96 0.91
C GLU A 58 -6.10 -1.07 -0.16
N VAL A 59 -5.50 -0.98 -1.36
CA VAL A 59 -6.11 -0.28 -2.50
C VAL A 59 -7.46 -0.90 -2.85
N ASP A 60 -7.52 -2.23 -3.01
CA ASP A 60 -8.75 -2.94 -3.36
C ASP A 60 -9.86 -2.69 -2.32
N LEU A 61 -9.50 -2.70 -1.02
CA LEU A 61 -10.42 -2.37 0.07
C LEU A 61 -10.97 -0.94 -0.05
N MET A 62 -10.08 0.04 -0.26
CA MET A 62 -10.45 1.45 -0.35
C MET A 62 -11.28 1.75 -1.61
N GLU A 63 -10.99 1.10 -2.74
CA GLU A 63 -11.81 1.22 -3.96
C GLU A 63 -13.20 0.64 -3.77
N ASN A 64 -13.32 -0.50 -3.08
CA ASN A 64 -14.64 -1.08 -2.76
C ASN A 64 -15.44 -0.18 -1.80
N TRP A 65 -14.77 0.41 -0.81
CA TRP A 65 -15.43 1.36 0.11
C TRP A 65 -15.88 2.63 -0.62
N LEU A 66 -15.05 3.17 -1.51
CA LEU A 66 -15.41 4.32 -2.33
C LEU A 66 -16.66 4.03 -3.20
N LYS A 67 -16.70 2.86 -3.84
CA LYS A 67 -17.87 2.43 -4.62
C LYS A 67 -19.11 2.28 -3.77
N ALA A 68 -19.00 1.78 -2.53
CA ALA A 68 -20.14 1.66 -1.64
C ALA A 68 -20.75 3.04 -1.33
N ILE A 69 -19.91 4.02 -0.98
CA ILE A 69 -20.33 5.39 -0.70
C ILE A 69 -20.92 6.07 -1.95
N GLU A 70 -20.34 5.85 -3.12
CA GLU A 70 -20.85 6.43 -4.38
C GLU A 70 -22.24 5.89 -4.76
N ASN A 71 -22.54 4.65 -4.38
CA ASN A 71 -23.81 3.99 -4.66
C ASN A 71 -24.84 4.13 -3.52
N GLU A 72 -24.49 4.76 -2.40
CA GLU A 72 -25.46 5.07 -1.36
C GLU A 72 -26.50 6.06 -1.89
N PRO A 73 -27.81 5.75 -1.75
CA PRO A 73 -28.85 6.68 -2.17
C PRO A 73 -28.71 7.97 -1.35
N LYS A 74 -28.54 9.09 -2.06
CA LYS A 74 -28.54 10.42 -1.45
C LYS A 74 -29.96 10.69 -0.95
N SER A 75 -30.14 10.63 0.37
CA SER A 75 -31.39 11.00 1.04
C SER A 75 -31.70 12.48 0.90
#